data_AF-A0A3N1ZW64-F1
#
_entry.id   AF-A0A3N1ZW64-F1
#
_cell.length_a   1.000
_cell.length_b   1.000
_cell.length_c   1.000
_cell.angle_alpha   90.00
_cell.angle_beta   90.00
_cell.angle_gamma   90.00
#
_symmetry.space_group_name_H-M   'P 1'
#
loop_
_entity.id
_entity.type
_entity.pdbx_description
1 polymer ?
#
loop_
_entity_poly.entity_id
_entity_poly.type
_entity_poly.pdbx_seq_one_letter_code
_entity_poly.pdbx_strand_id
1 'polypeptide(L)'
;MEAINGVPVTEDMIQAWADEAERGYDIDALRKRGRKPKGDGPARVVPVRLDDSLVRALDARAEEDKTSRSDVIRAAIRAYP
;
A
#
# COMPACT_ATOMS: atom_id res chain seq x y z
N MET A 1 -26.16 2.66 -15.13
CA MET A 1 -25.45 1.47 -15.62
C MET A 1 -24.08 1.52 -14.97
N GLU A 2 -23.74 0.52 -14.15
CA GLU A 2 -22.46 0.51 -13.45
C GLU A 2 -21.34 0.21 -14.43
N ALA A 3 -20.17 0.83 -14.25
CA ALA A 3 -19.04 0.72 -15.16
C ALA A 3 -17.73 0.60 -14.38
N ILE A 4 -16.85 -0.28 -14.81
CA ILE A 4 -15.50 -0.48 -14.25
C ILE A 4 -14.49 0.00 -15.29
N ASN A 5 -13.63 0.94 -14.92
CA ASN A 5 -12.64 1.55 -15.83
C ASN A 5 -13.25 2.08 -17.15
N GLY A 6 -14.48 2.60 -17.10
CA GLY A 6 -15.20 3.11 -18.27
C GLY A 6 -15.86 2.04 -19.15
N VAL A 7 -15.77 0.76 -18.78
CA VAL A 7 -16.46 -0.34 -19.47
C VAL A 7 -17.77 -0.66 -18.74
N PRO A 8 -18.93 -0.64 -19.42
CA PRO A 8 -20.21 -1.02 -18.82
C PRO A 8 -20.20 -2.46 -18.33
N VAL A 9 -20.72 -2.68 -17.12
CA VAL A 9 -20.88 -4.02 -16.56
C VAL A 9 -22.12 -4.66 -17.16
N THR A 10 -21.96 -5.84 -17.78
CA THR A 10 -23.06 -6.64 -18.32
C THR A 10 -23.48 -7.74 -17.36
N GLU A 11 -24.68 -8.28 -17.53
CA GLU A 11 -25.18 -9.40 -16.71
C GLU A 11 -24.27 -10.63 -16.82
N ASP A 12 -23.77 -10.93 -18.02
CA ASP A 12 -22.84 -12.04 -18.25
C ASP A 12 -21.53 -11.86 -17.46
N MET A 13 -21.04 -10.61 -17.31
CA MET A 13 -19.85 -10.33 -16.50
C MET A 13 -20.14 -10.58 -15.01
N ILE A 14 -21.32 -10.19 -14.54
CA ILE A 14 -21.75 -10.42 -13.16
C ILE A 14 -21.83 -11.92 -12.89
N GLN A 15 -22.47 -12.69 -13.78
CA GLN A 15 -22.58 -14.13 -13.63
C GLN A 15 -21.21 -14.81 -13.62
N ALA A 16 -20.32 -14.42 -14.55
CA ALA A 16 -18.97 -14.97 -14.59
C ALA A 16 -18.17 -14.71 -13.31
N TRP A 17 -18.31 -13.52 -12.70
CA TRP A 17 -17.66 -13.21 -11.42
C TRP A 17 -18.30 -13.95 -10.24
N ALA A 18 -19.63 -14.14 -10.25
CA ALA A 18 -20.31 -14.93 -9.23
C ALA A 18 -19.84 -16.38 -9.28
N ASP A 19 -19.80 -16.99 -10.46
CA ASP A 19 -19.31 -18.36 -10.66
C ASP A 19 -17.85 -18.52 -10.23
N GLU A 20 -17.00 -17.53 -10.52
CA GLU A 20 -15.61 -17.49 -10.07
C GLU A 20 -15.49 -17.45 -8.55
N ALA A 21 -16.33 -16.63 -7.89
CA ALA A 21 -16.35 -16.52 -6.44
C ALA A 21 -16.83 -17.81 -5.76
N GLU A 22 -17.88 -18.44 -6.30
CA GLU A 22 -18.44 -19.69 -5.77
C GLU A 22 -17.49 -20.87 -5.96
N ARG A 23 -16.80 -20.95 -7.12
CA ARG A 23 -15.74 -21.94 -7.36
C ARG A 23 -14.60 -21.82 -6.36
N GLY A 24 -14.34 -20.59 -5.89
CA GLY A 24 -13.22 -20.28 -5.01
C GLY A 24 -11.86 -20.36 -5.71
N TYR A 25 -10.81 -20.00 -4.97
CA TYR A 25 -9.43 -20.05 -5.45
C TYR A 25 -8.63 -21.13 -4.73
N ASP A 26 -7.78 -21.83 -5.48
CA ASP A 26 -6.79 -22.73 -4.90
C ASP A 26 -5.75 -21.93 -4.10
N ILE A 27 -5.83 -22.05 -2.77
CA ILE A 27 -4.97 -21.33 -1.83
C ILE A 27 -3.50 -21.74 -1.99
N ASP A 28 -3.24 -22.97 -2.39
CA ASP A 28 -1.87 -23.47 -2.58
C ASP A 28 -1.25 -22.90 -3.88
N ALA A 29 -2.06 -22.66 -4.90
CA ALA A 29 -1.67 -21.93 -6.11
C ALA A 29 -1.50 -20.42 -5.86
N LEU A 30 -2.24 -19.84 -4.90
CA LEU A 30 -2.08 -18.47 -4.40
C LEU A 30 -0.85 -18.36 -3.50
N ARG A 31 0.33 -18.59 -4.08
CA ARG A 31 1.62 -18.45 -3.39
C ARG A 31 1.67 -17.09 -2.68
N LYS A 32 1.79 -17.10 -1.34
CA LYS A 32 2.01 -15.88 -0.54
C LYS A 32 3.29 -15.19 -1.02
N ARG A 33 3.18 -14.30 -2.00
CA ARG A 33 4.27 -13.38 -2.32
C ARG A 33 4.53 -12.60 -1.04
N GLY A 34 5.77 -12.65 -0.56
CA GLY A 34 6.22 -11.74 0.49
C GLY A 34 5.90 -10.30 0.09
N ARG A 35 5.88 -9.42 1.09
CA ARG A 35 5.61 -7.99 0.85
C ARG A 35 6.57 -7.48 -0.22
N LYS A 36 6.03 -6.87 -1.28
CA LYS A 36 6.86 -6.27 -2.34
C LYS A 36 7.89 -5.31 -1.71
N PRO A 37 9.13 -5.27 -2.22
CA PRO A 37 10.12 -4.30 -1.77
C PRO A 37 9.61 -2.87 -2.02
N LYS A 38 10.01 -1.93 -1.15
CA LYS A 38 9.68 -0.49 -1.29
C LYS A 38 10.60 0.26 -2.29
N GLY A 39 11.51 -0.45 -2.95
CA GLY A 39 12.49 0.06 -3.93
C GLY A 39 13.16 -1.11 -4.66
N ASP A 40 14.42 -0.94 -5.07
CA ASP A 40 15.17 -1.95 -5.85
C ASP A 40 15.52 -3.23 -5.07
N GLY A 41 15.23 -3.26 -3.78
CA GLY A 41 15.52 -4.39 -2.91
C GLY A 41 14.81 -4.34 -1.57
N PRO A 42 15.07 -5.32 -0.68
CA PRO A 42 14.50 -5.35 0.66
C PRO A 42 14.91 -4.10 1.46
N ALA A 43 13.96 -3.52 2.18
CA ALA A 43 14.23 -2.40 3.06
C ALA A 43 15.10 -2.83 4.25
N ARG A 44 16.04 -1.96 4.66
CA ARG A 44 16.83 -2.13 5.89
C ARG A 44 16.37 -1.12 6.94
N VAL A 45 16.33 -1.55 8.19
CA VAL A 45 16.09 -0.64 9.34
C VAL A 45 17.38 0.11 9.66
N VAL A 46 17.32 1.43 9.66
CA VAL A 46 18.43 2.32 10.07
C VAL A 46 17.99 3.07 11.32
N PRO A 47 18.61 2.84 12.50
CA PRO A 47 18.26 3.56 13.72
C PRO A 47 18.76 5.01 13.66
N VAL A 48 17.93 5.96 14.08
CA VAL A 48 18.25 7.40 14.16
C VAL A 48 17.88 7.90 15.55
N ARG A 49 18.72 8.77 16.14
CA ARG A 49 18.42 9.43 17.41
C ARG A 49 17.71 10.75 17.12
N LEU A 50 16.51 10.89 17.66
CA LEU A 50 15.69 12.10 17.60
C LEU A 50 15.35 12.48 19.03
N ASP A 51 15.41 13.77 19.35
CA ASP A 51 14.86 14.26 20.61
C ASP A 51 13.32 14.29 20.57
N ASP A 52 12.70 14.45 21.73
CA ASP A 52 11.24 14.44 21.86
C ASP A 52 10.54 15.53 21.04
N SER A 53 11.19 16.67 20.82
CA SER A 53 10.62 17.77 20.04
C SER A 53 10.55 17.40 18.55
N LEU A 54 11.60 16.76 18.03
CA LEU A 54 11.64 16.24 16.67
C LEU A 54 10.66 15.09 16.46
N VAL A 55 10.51 14.20 17.45
CA VAL A 55 9.50 13.14 17.39
C VAL A 55 8.09 13.74 17.31
N ARG A 56 7.77 14.73 18.14
CA ARG A 56 6.46 15.42 18.10
C ARG A 56 6.21 16.14 16.78
N ALA A 57 7.22 16.80 16.23
CA ALA A 57 7.11 17.46 14.93
C ALA A 57 6.85 16.45 13.81
N LEU A 58 7.54 15.31 13.85
CA LEU A 58 7.34 14.22 12.89
C LEU A 58 5.92 13.63 12.97
N ASP A 59 5.39 13.48 14.18
CA ASP A 59 4.04 12.97 14.43
C ASP A 59 2.98 13.92 13.91
N ALA A 60 3.09 15.21 14.27
CA ALA A 60 2.17 16.24 13.79
C ALA A 60 2.14 16.28 12.26
N ARG A 61 3.31 16.17 11.62
CA ARG A 61 3.40 16.16 10.17
C ARG A 61 2.78 14.91 9.54
N ALA A 62 2.98 13.75 10.15
CA ALA A 62 2.39 12.49 9.67
C ALA A 62 0.86 12.52 9.74
N GLU A 63 0.30 13.09 10.80
CA GLU A 63 -1.15 13.29 10.95
C GLU A 63 -1.71 14.28 9.91
N GLU A 64 -1.04 15.42 9.70
CA GLU A 64 -1.42 16.41 8.69
C GLU A 64 -1.44 15.81 7.27
N ASP A 65 -0.38 15.06 6.93
CA ASP A 65 -0.21 14.43 5.62
C ASP A 65 -1.01 13.12 5.47
N LYS A 66 -1.73 12.68 6.53
CA LYS A 66 -2.46 11.40 6.60
C LYS A 66 -1.60 10.22 6.16
N THR A 67 -0.35 10.20 6.62
CA THR A 67 0.67 9.23 6.21
C THR A 67 1.43 8.70 7.42
N SER A 68 2.38 7.78 7.22
CA SER A 68 3.20 7.27 8.32
C SER A 68 4.43 8.14 8.60
N ARG A 69 4.91 8.15 9.85
CA ARG A 69 6.23 8.73 10.23
C ARG A 69 7.34 8.34 9.26
N SER A 70 7.38 7.05 8.90
CA SER A 70 8.39 6.52 7.98
C SER A 70 8.26 7.04 6.55
N ASP A 71 7.04 7.36 6.11
CA ASP A 71 6.82 7.98 4.80
C ASP A 71 7.26 9.44 4.82
N VAL A 72 6.98 10.21 5.88
CA VAL A 72 7.49 11.57 6.07
C VAL A 72 9.02 11.60 6.08
N ILE A 73 9.68 10.73 6.86
CA ILE A 73 11.15 10.61 6.88
C ILE A 73 11.69 10.31 5.48
N ARG A 74 11.09 9.35 4.77
CA ARG A 74 11.55 8.98 3.42
C ARG A 74 11.33 10.10 2.40
N ALA A 75 10.26 10.89 2.53
CA ALA A 75 10.03 12.06 1.69
C ALA A 75 11.09 13.14 1.94
N ALA A 76 11.38 13.44 3.22
CA ALA A 76 12.41 14.39 3.60
C ALA A 76 13.80 13.99 3.07
N ILE A 77 14.18 12.71 3.19
CA ILE A 77 15.45 12.18 2.65
C ILE A 77 15.52 12.35 1.12
N ARG A 78 14.42 12.10 0.38
CA ARG A 78 14.39 12.29 -1.08
C ARG A 78 14.50 13.75 -1.50
N ALA A 79 14.06 14.67 -0.64
CA ALA A 79 14.08 16.10 -0.89
C ALA A 79 15.40 16.78 -0.47
N TYR A 80 16.29 16.06 0.24
CA TYR A 80 17.57 16.56 0.71
C TYR A 80 18.71 16.07 -0.20
N PRO A 81 19.22 16.89 -1.14
CA PRO A 81 20.28 16.50 -2.07
C PRO A 81 21.65 16.36 -1.42
#